data_AF-A0A7S0DDY0-F1
#
_entry.id   AF-A0A7S0DDY0-F1
#
_cell.length_a   1.000
_cell.length_b   1.000
_cell.length_c   1.000
_cell.angle_alpha   90.00
_cell.angle_beta   90.00
_cell.angle_gamma   90.00
#
_symmetry.space_group_name_H-M   'P 1'
#
loop_
_entity.id
_entity.type
_entity.pdbx_description
1 polymer ?
#
loop_
_entity_poly.entity_id
_entity_poly.type
_entity_poly.pdbx_seq_one_letter_code
_entity_poly.pdbx_strand_id
1 'polypeptide(L)'
;AGWRAVIAERERMTARGSMTDRRAIRARSLVAALLAVFLSGVAAKSSAPTCVSHAGYPDFLSHGKPPSKNRGLTFCQQYERSTCCDRGTTDGVRRVVAHMQANGFDPKCREAWTSLECSVCDPRAGVTSKTPVCAGVCDAVFRACADEHFAEDSSGRVVPCRASDTICAKLSDWMAQETEGTTKGSSMCVAAGYDVVSDVSSDGRWCFDGADAGAGAGASGASSSSRASSGAERAERAKKKKKKKGGMVDSEAEEFAKLQSWMSRVYVAIGVGAVARVAYKVWDRRRTESSSGAARRAARVAAENRSRRAAFDNQAKML
;
A
#
# COMPACT_ATOMS: atom_id res chain seq x y z
N ALA A 1 -27.84 -27.89 -77.82
CA ALA A 1 -28.19 -26.87 -76.79
C ALA A 1 -27.86 -27.39 -75.39
N GLY A 2 -26.61 -27.27 -74.92
CA GLY A 2 -26.14 -27.94 -73.68
C GLY A 2 -25.74 -27.03 -72.51
N TRP A 3 -25.35 -25.78 -72.76
CA TRP A 3 -24.64 -24.97 -71.75
C TRP A 3 -25.53 -24.15 -70.80
N ARG A 4 -26.84 -24.02 -71.08
CA ARG A 4 -27.78 -23.28 -70.21
C ARG A 4 -28.28 -24.09 -69.00
N ALA A 5 -28.12 -25.41 -68.98
CA ALA A 5 -28.57 -26.26 -67.87
C ALA A 5 -27.62 -26.20 -66.66
N VAL A 6 -26.30 -26.15 -66.90
CA VAL A 6 -25.26 -26.29 -65.86
C VAL A 6 -25.21 -25.09 -64.90
N ILE A 7 -25.56 -23.89 -65.38
CA ILE A 7 -25.51 -22.66 -64.57
C ILE A 7 -26.68 -22.60 -63.57
N ALA A 8 -27.87 -23.04 -63.99
CA ALA A 8 -29.10 -22.92 -63.18
C ALA A 8 -29.11 -23.74 -61.88
N GLU A 9 -28.35 -24.85 -61.82
CA GLU A 9 -28.32 -25.70 -60.63
C GLU A 9 -27.36 -25.17 -59.54
N ARG A 10 -26.37 -24.34 -59.92
CA ARG A 10 -25.34 -23.84 -59.00
C ARG A 10 -25.87 -22.79 -58.02
N GLU A 11 -26.90 -22.03 -58.40
CA GLU A 11 -27.46 -20.96 -57.56
C GLU A 11 -28.45 -21.46 -56.49
N ARG A 12 -29.00 -22.68 -56.62
CA ARG A 12 -29.96 -23.21 -55.64
C ARG A 12 -29.32 -23.64 -54.30
N MET A 13 -28.03 -23.95 -54.27
CA MET A 13 -27.36 -24.48 -53.09
C MET A 13 -26.90 -23.41 -52.09
N THR A 14 -26.56 -22.19 -52.55
CA THR A 14 -26.07 -21.11 -51.68
C THR A 14 -27.17 -20.49 -50.82
N ALA A 15 -28.43 -20.49 -51.26
CA ALA A 15 -29.54 -19.86 -50.57
C ALA A 15 -29.95 -20.56 -49.24
N ARG A 16 -29.69 -21.86 -49.08
CA ARG A 16 -30.31 -22.68 -48.01
C ARG A 16 -29.50 -22.77 -46.72
N GLY A 17 -28.22 -22.38 -46.70
CA GLY A 17 -27.36 -22.46 -45.51
C GLY A 17 -27.44 -21.28 -44.53
N SER A 18 -27.98 -20.12 -44.94
CA SER A 18 -27.78 -18.85 -44.22
C SER A 18 -28.63 -18.64 -42.94
N MET A 19 -29.66 -19.49 -42.71
CA MET A 19 -30.73 -19.20 -41.74
C MET A 19 -30.62 -19.92 -40.39
N THR A 20 -29.91 -21.05 -40.31
CA THR A 20 -29.77 -21.85 -39.08
C THR A 20 -28.71 -21.29 -38.13
N ASP A 21 -27.52 -20.95 -38.62
CA ASP A 21 -26.40 -20.46 -37.79
C ASP A 21 -26.73 -19.20 -37.00
N ARG A 22 -27.50 -18.27 -37.60
CA ARG A 22 -27.85 -16.98 -36.98
C ARG A 22 -28.65 -17.13 -35.68
N ARG A 23 -29.31 -18.28 -35.45
CA ARG A 23 -29.99 -18.59 -34.17
C ARG A 23 -29.02 -19.22 -33.15
N ALA A 24 -28.18 -20.15 -33.58
CA ALA A 24 -27.20 -20.82 -32.71
C ALA A 24 -26.17 -19.84 -32.12
N ILE A 25 -25.68 -18.90 -32.93
CA ILE A 25 -24.73 -17.86 -32.48
C ILE A 25 -25.36 -16.96 -31.42
N ARG A 26 -26.58 -16.46 -31.65
CA ARG A 26 -27.30 -15.60 -30.69
C ARG A 26 -27.57 -16.30 -29.36
N ALA A 27 -27.96 -17.57 -29.38
CA ALA A 27 -28.16 -18.36 -28.16
C ALA A 27 -26.86 -18.50 -27.35
N ARG A 28 -25.73 -18.82 -28.02
CA ARG A 28 -24.42 -18.93 -27.37
C ARG A 28 -23.95 -17.59 -26.77
N SER A 29 -24.13 -16.47 -27.47
CA SER A 29 -23.81 -15.14 -26.93
C SER A 29 -24.65 -14.76 -25.71
N LEU A 30 -25.95 -15.09 -25.68
CA LEU A 30 -26.81 -14.81 -24.54
C LEU A 30 -26.45 -15.67 -23.31
N VAL A 31 -26.15 -16.95 -23.50
CA VAL A 31 -25.69 -17.82 -22.40
C VAL A 31 -24.33 -17.35 -21.85
N ALA A 32 -23.41 -16.94 -22.72
CA ALA A 32 -22.12 -16.37 -22.30
C ALA A 32 -22.28 -15.04 -21.53
N ALA A 33 -23.17 -14.16 -21.98
CA ALA A 33 -23.47 -12.90 -21.29
C ALA A 33 -24.11 -13.14 -19.90
N LEU A 34 -25.03 -14.09 -19.79
CA LEU A 34 -25.63 -14.48 -18.51
C LEU A 34 -24.58 -15.08 -17.55
N LEU A 35 -23.69 -15.95 -18.03
CA LEU A 35 -22.57 -16.49 -17.24
C LEU A 35 -21.63 -15.38 -16.73
N ALA A 36 -21.32 -14.37 -17.56
CA ALA A 36 -20.51 -13.23 -17.14
C ALA A 36 -21.17 -12.38 -16.04
N VAL A 37 -22.50 -12.18 -16.12
CA VAL A 37 -23.28 -11.49 -15.08
C VAL A 37 -23.29 -12.30 -13.78
N PHE A 38 -23.51 -13.61 -13.83
CA PHE A 38 -23.48 -14.46 -12.62
C PHE A 38 -22.09 -14.53 -11.97
N LEU A 39 -21.01 -14.55 -12.76
CA LEU A 39 -19.63 -14.53 -12.24
C LEU A 39 -19.23 -13.19 -11.61
N SER A 40 -19.92 -12.10 -11.93
CA SER A 40 -19.68 -10.78 -11.34
C SER A 40 -20.31 -10.60 -9.95
N GLY A 41 -21.10 -11.59 -9.48
CA GLY A 41 -21.82 -11.54 -8.20
C GLY A 41 -20.98 -11.76 -6.93
N VAL A 42 -19.70 -12.13 -7.05
CA VAL A 42 -18.80 -12.32 -5.89
C VAL A 42 -18.29 -10.98 -5.35
N ALA A 43 -19.20 -10.22 -4.71
CA ALA A 43 -18.84 -9.05 -3.92
C ALA A 43 -17.83 -9.44 -2.83
N ALA A 44 -16.55 -9.13 -3.06
CA ALA A 44 -15.46 -9.45 -2.15
C ALA A 44 -15.74 -8.78 -0.80
N LYS A 45 -16.05 -9.61 0.20
CA LYS A 45 -16.41 -9.16 1.55
C LYS A 45 -15.21 -8.44 2.15
N SER A 46 -15.26 -7.10 2.18
CA SER A 46 -14.10 -6.27 2.50
C SER A 46 -13.60 -6.55 3.92
N SER A 47 -12.50 -7.30 4.01
CA SER A 47 -11.74 -7.45 5.24
C SER A 47 -11.29 -6.06 5.68
N ALA A 48 -11.71 -5.65 6.89
CA ALA A 48 -11.28 -4.38 7.47
C ALA A 48 -9.73 -4.31 7.45
N PRO A 49 -9.14 -3.13 7.14
CA PRO A 49 -7.70 -3.00 7.03
C PRO A 49 -7.03 -3.39 8.35
N THR A 50 -6.06 -4.31 8.26
CA THR A 50 -5.32 -4.84 9.40
C THR A 50 -3.97 -4.17 9.53
N CYS A 51 -3.53 -3.95 10.77
CA CYS A 51 -2.22 -3.39 11.06
C CYS A 51 -1.08 -4.30 10.55
N VAL A 52 0.04 -3.69 10.16
CA VAL A 52 1.22 -4.34 9.57
C VAL A 52 2.46 -3.98 10.40
N SER A 53 3.40 -4.92 10.59
CA SER A 53 4.71 -4.57 11.19
C SER A 53 5.52 -3.69 10.22
N HIS A 54 5.97 -2.51 10.68
CA HIS A 54 6.82 -1.62 9.89
C HIS A 54 8.30 -1.94 10.06
N ALA A 55 9.09 -1.78 8.99
CA ALA A 55 10.53 -2.02 9.03
C ALA A 55 11.24 -1.13 10.05
N GLY A 56 12.10 -1.72 10.89
CA GLY A 56 12.91 -1.00 11.87
C GLY A 56 12.15 -0.49 13.11
N TYR A 57 10.91 -0.94 13.32
CA TYR A 57 10.23 -0.97 14.61
C TYR A 57 10.25 -2.42 15.14
N PRO A 58 10.01 -2.69 16.44
CA PRO A 58 9.70 -4.03 16.91
C PRO A 58 8.42 -4.56 16.23
N ASP A 59 8.30 -5.88 16.07
CA ASP A 59 7.09 -6.51 15.52
C ASP A 59 5.85 -6.13 16.34
N PHE A 60 4.82 -5.64 15.67
CA PHE A 60 3.63 -5.14 16.36
C PHE A 60 2.77 -6.30 16.88
N LEU A 61 2.36 -6.26 18.14
CA LEU A 61 1.34 -7.18 18.68
C LEU A 61 -0.05 -6.92 18.07
N SER A 62 -0.18 -5.87 17.24
CA SER A 62 -1.33 -5.58 16.38
C SER A 62 -1.30 -6.25 15.00
N HIS A 63 -0.16 -6.81 14.53
CA HIS A 63 -0.03 -7.32 13.18
C HIS A 63 -1.14 -8.34 12.84
N GLY A 64 -1.85 -8.13 11.73
CA GLY A 64 -2.98 -8.96 11.29
C GLY A 64 -4.30 -8.71 12.05
N LYS A 65 -4.32 -7.77 13.00
CA LYS A 65 -5.52 -7.34 13.74
C LYS A 65 -5.94 -5.95 13.25
N PRO A 66 -7.22 -5.56 13.35
CA PRO A 66 -7.64 -4.20 13.03
C PRO A 66 -7.05 -3.19 14.03
N PRO A 67 -6.97 -1.89 13.66
CA PRO A 67 -6.72 -0.81 14.62
C PRO A 67 -7.73 -0.86 15.77
N SER A 68 -7.30 -0.52 16.98
CA SER A 68 -8.20 -0.51 18.14
C SER A 68 -7.81 0.54 19.17
N LYS A 69 -8.78 0.89 20.02
CA LYS A 69 -8.60 1.76 21.16
C LYS A 69 -7.79 1.11 22.30
N ASN A 70 -7.27 1.94 23.20
CA ASN A 70 -6.77 1.60 24.53
C ASN A 70 -5.67 0.50 24.56
N ARG A 71 -4.71 0.53 23.62
CA ARG A 71 -3.58 -0.43 23.55
C ARG A 71 -2.45 -0.17 24.58
N GLY A 72 -2.72 0.60 25.63
CA GLY A 72 -1.77 0.90 26.71
C GLY A 72 -0.60 1.79 26.28
N LEU A 73 -0.85 2.75 25.39
CA LEU A 73 0.20 3.61 24.82
C LEU A 73 0.90 4.45 25.89
N THR A 74 2.22 4.37 25.94
CA THR A 74 3.08 5.16 26.85
C THR A 74 3.55 6.48 26.24
N PHE A 75 3.36 6.63 24.93
CA PHE A 75 3.77 7.76 24.10
C PHE A 75 2.86 7.79 22.85
N CYS A 76 2.96 8.80 21.99
CA CYS A 76 2.07 8.95 20.83
C CYS A 76 0.56 8.91 21.19
N GLN A 77 0.18 9.49 22.34
CA GLN A 77 -1.14 9.35 22.97
C GLN A 77 -2.30 9.89 22.12
N GLN A 78 -2.05 10.75 21.13
CA GLN A 78 -3.06 11.24 20.18
C GLN A 78 -3.86 10.09 19.53
N TYR A 79 -3.25 8.92 19.32
CA TYR A 79 -3.88 7.76 18.67
C TYR A 79 -4.57 6.78 19.63
N GLU A 80 -4.61 7.03 20.95
CA GLU A 80 -5.16 6.08 21.93
C GLU A 80 -6.57 5.58 21.58
N ARG A 81 -7.38 6.41 20.91
CA ARG A 81 -8.75 6.10 20.51
C ARG A 81 -8.87 5.10 19.36
N SER A 82 -7.85 4.97 18.52
CA SER A 82 -7.78 4.01 17.42
C SER A 82 -6.35 3.98 16.88
N THR A 83 -5.62 2.90 17.14
CA THR A 83 -4.20 2.81 16.75
C THR A 83 -3.79 1.42 16.30
N CYS A 84 -2.73 1.37 15.50
CA CYS A 84 -1.96 0.16 15.20
C CYS A 84 -0.76 -0.08 16.13
N CYS A 85 -0.33 0.91 16.92
CA CYS A 85 0.75 0.73 17.88
C CYS A 85 0.31 0.00 19.16
N ASP A 86 1.27 -0.59 19.84
CA ASP A 86 1.15 -1.02 21.23
C ASP A 86 2.21 -0.34 22.11
N ARG A 87 2.19 -0.64 23.40
CA ARG A 87 3.17 -0.12 24.36
C ARG A 87 4.62 -0.34 23.92
N GLY A 88 4.96 -1.51 23.37
CA GLY A 88 6.33 -1.84 22.96
C GLY A 88 6.79 -0.95 21.80
N THR A 89 5.88 -0.68 20.85
CA THR A 89 6.10 0.30 19.78
C THR A 89 6.34 1.71 20.35
N THR A 90 5.48 2.18 21.26
CA THR A 90 5.55 3.56 21.76
C THR A 90 6.69 3.80 22.77
N ASP A 91 7.05 2.80 23.58
CA ASP A 91 8.28 2.82 24.39
C ASP A 91 9.55 2.82 23.50
N GLY A 92 9.46 2.31 22.27
CA GLY A 92 10.48 2.43 21.23
C GLY A 92 10.66 3.88 20.74
N VAL A 93 9.58 4.52 20.29
CA VAL A 93 9.60 5.94 19.85
C VAL A 93 10.08 6.85 20.99
N ARG A 94 9.54 6.66 22.21
CA ARG A 94 9.95 7.41 23.41
C ARG A 94 11.47 7.34 23.66
N ARG A 95 12.11 6.20 23.35
CA ARG A 95 13.57 6.03 23.46
C ARG A 95 14.33 6.88 22.44
N VAL A 96 13.85 6.98 21.19
CA VAL A 96 14.42 7.87 20.16
C VAL A 96 14.38 9.32 20.66
N VAL A 97 13.20 9.78 21.10
CA VAL A 97 13.00 11.15 21.61
C VAL A 97 13.89 11.45 22.83
N ALA A 98 14.06 10.49 23.75
CA ALA A 98 14.96 10.63 24.89
C ALA A 98 16.44 10.75 24.48
N HIS A 99 16.88 10.03 23.44
CA HIS A 99 18.24 10.21 22.89
C HIS A 99 18.41 11.58 22.22
N MET A 100 17.41 12.08 21.49
CA MET A 100 17.44 13.45 20.92
C MET A 100 17.54 14.51 22.02
N GLN A 101 16.88 14.32 23.17
CA GLN A 101 17.03 15.21 24.33
C GLN A 101 18.44 15.13 24.93
N ALA A 102 18.96 13.93 25.16
CA ALA A 102 20.29 13.73 25.75
C ALA A 102 21.43 14.27 24.86
N ASN A 103 21.26 14.20 23.54
CA ASN A 103 22.23 14.70 22.55
C ASN A 103 22.03 16.19 22.19
N GLY A 104 21.13 16.91 22.86
CA GLY A 104 21.01 18.37 22.75
C GLY A 104 20.27 18.90 21.52
N PHE A 105 19.51 18.07 20.80
CA PHE A 105 18.77 18.49 19.60
C PHE A 105 17.78 19.64 19.91
N ASP A 106 17.61 20.57 18.96
CA ASP A 106 16.64 21.65 19.03
C ASP A 106 15.22 21.12 19.32
N PRO A 107 14.45 21.78 20.21
CA PRO A 107 13.09 21.37 20.55
C PRO A 107 12.16 21.17 19.35
N LYS A 108 12.26 22.00 18.31
CA LYS A 108 11.41 21.95 17.11
C LYS A 108 11.78 20.76 16.24
N CYS A 109 13.08 20.47 16.06
CA CYS A 109 13.49 19.24 15.36
C CYS A 109 12.95 18.01 16.09
N ARG A 110 13.15 17.95 17.41
CA ARG A 110 12.67 16.85 18.24
C ARG A 110 11.15 16.69 18.16
N GLU A 111 10.37 17.76 18.23
CA GLU A 111 8.92 17.73 18.14
C GLU A 111 8.44 17.28 16.75
N ALA A 112 9.02 17.84 15.68
CA ALA A 112 8.69 17.47 14.30
C ALA A 112 9.03 16.00 14.01
N TRP A 113 10.22 15.53 14.43
CA TRP A 113 10.62 14.13 14.30
C TRP A 113 9.75 13.20 15.18
N THR A 114 9.35 13.64 16.38
CA THR A 114 8.40 12.91 17.23
C THR A 114 7.07 12.69 16.54
N SER A 115 6.53 13.71 15.87
CA SER A 115 5.29 13.61 15.10
C SER A 115 5.43 12.60 13.95
N LEU A 116 6.57 12.65 13.23
CA LEU A 116 6.88 11.71 12.14
C LEU A 116 7.02 10.26 12.62
N GLU A 117 7.76 9.99 13.70
CA GLU A 117 7.85 8.64 14.31
C GLU A 117 6.48 8.13 14.79
N CYS A 118 5.69 9.00 15.44
CA CYS A 118 4.35 8.64 15.89
C CYS A 118 3.36 8.39 14.75
N SER A 119 3.61 8.85 13.52
CA SER A 119 2.70 8.65 12.37
C SER A 119 2.41 7.17 12.07
N VAL A 120 3.32 6.25 12.41
CA VAL A 120 3.12 4.80 12.27
C VAL A 120 1.98 4.26 13.13
N CYS A 121 1.61 4.99 14.19
CA CYS A 121 0.54 4.63 15.12
C CYS A 121 -0.86 5.04 14.62
N ASP A 122 -0.95 5.88 13.58
CA ASP A 122 -2.21 6.27 12.97
C ASP A 122 -2.93 5.05 12.36
N PRO A 123 -4.27 4.91 12.51
CA PRO A 123 -5.01 3.72 12.07
C PRO A 123 -5.17 3.60 10.55
N ARG A 124 -4.78 4.61 9.77
CA ARG A 124 -4.77 4.66 8.30
C ARG A 124 -3.36 4.48 7.75
N ALA A 125 -2.34 4.94 8.47
CA ALA A 125 -0.94 4.69 8.14
C ALA A 125 -0.47 3.28 8.52
N GLY A 126 -0.73 2.84 9.76
CA GLY A 126 -0.23 1.58 10.34
C GLY A 126 -0.80 0.29 9.73
N VAL A 127 -1.69 0.43 8.74
CA VAL A 127 -2.25 -0.65 7.90
C VAL A 127 -1.58 -0.77 6.53
N THR A 128 -0.52 0.02 6.30
CA THR A 128 0.30 0.03 5.07
C THR A 128 1.72 -0.47 5.36
N SER A 129 2.45 -0.97 4.36
CA SER A 129 3.83 -1.46 4.58
C SER A 129 4.87 -0.35 4.75
N LYS A 130 4.51 0.89 4.40
CA LYS A 130 5.30 2.11 4.56
C LYS A 130 4.32 3.26 4.79
N THR A 131 4.45 3.97 5.91
CA THR A 131 3.57 5.07 6.26
C THR A 131 3.58 6.14 5.18
N PRO A 132 2.42 6.48 4.58
CA PRO A 132 2.31 7.58 3.63
C PRO A 132 2.34 8.92 4.37
N VAL A 133 3.27 9.81 4.01
CA VAL A 133 3.46 11.15 4.61
C VAL A 133 3.41 12.19 3.52
N CYS A 134 2.74 13.33 3.77
CA CYS A 134 2.60 14.38 2.78
C CYS A 134 3.92 15.16 2.63
N ALA A 135 4.28 15.54 1.40
CA ALA A 135 5.55 16.21 1.10
C ALA A 135 5.77 17.47 1.97
N GLY A 136 4.73 18.29 2.17
CA GLY A 136 4.80 19.46 3.06
C GLY A 136 5.20 19.16 4.52
N VAL A 137 4.83 17.99 5.07
CA VAL A 137 5.26 17.55 6.41
C VAL A 137 6.74 17.16 6.38
N CYS A 138 7.14 16.39 5.38
CA CYS A 138 8.53 15.98 5.19
C CYS A 138 9.46 17.19 5.06
N ASP A 139 9.05 18.23 4.32
CA ASP A 139 9.77 19.50 4.23
C ASP A 139 9.70 20.34 5.51
N ALA A 140 8.67 20.19 6.36
CA ALA A 140 8.63 20.81 7.68
C ALA A 140 9.61 20.15 8.67
N VAL A 141 9.64 18.82 8.72
CA VAL A 141 10.60 18.04 9.54
C VAL A 141 12.04 18.35 9.11
N PHE A 142 12.32 18.33 7.80
CA PHE A 142 13.65 18.65 7.29
C PHE A 142 14.08 20.08 7.64
N ARG A 143 13.21 21.09 7.48
CA ARG A 143 13.52 22.48 7.87
C ARG A 143 13.75 22.64 9.37
N ALA A 144 13.08 21.86 10.21
CA ALA A 144 13.30 21.88 11.65
C ALA A 144 14.62 21.20 12.04
N CYS A 145 15.04 20.16 11.30
CA CYS A 145 16.20 19.31 11.62
C CYS A 145 17.44 19.51 10.73
N ALA A 146 17.47 20.52 9.84
CA ALA A 146 18.50 20.66 8.81
C ALA A 146 19.94 20.75 9.35
N ASP A 147 20.13 21.41 10.49
CA ASP A 147 21.41 21.59 11.16
C ASP A 147 21.74 20.50 12.19
N GLU A 148 20.80 19.59 12.45
CA GLU A 148 20.93 18.53 13.44
C GLU A 148 21.65 17.29 12.89
N HIS A 149 22.23 16.49 13.79
CA HIS A 149 23.11 15.38 13.43
C HIS A 149 22.34 14.06 13.30
N PHE A 150 22.50 13.40 12.15
CA PHE A 150 21.84 12.14 11.82
C PHE A 150 22.86 11.06 11.42
N ALA A 151 22.47 9.81 11.64
CA ALA A 151 23.21 8.59 11.31
C ALA A 151 22.38 7.69 10.38
N GLU A 152 23.02 6.61 9.89
CA GLU A 152 22.39 5.55 9.09
C GLU A 152 22.28 4.30 9.96
N ASP A 153 21.07 3.77 10.14
CA ASP A 153 20.83 2.58 10.95
C ASP A 153 21.26 1.28 10.24
N SER A 154 21.20 0.15 10.95
CA SER A 154 21.54 -1.17 10.41
C SER A 154 20.64 -1.64 9.25
N SER A 155 19.56 -0.92 8.94
CA SER A 155 18.67 -1.15 7.80
C SER A 155 18.88 -0.12 6.66
N GLY A 156 19.86 0.78 6.77
CA GLY A 156 20.16 1.80 5.78
C GLY A 156 19.21 3.01 5.83
N ARG A 157 18.55 3.26 6.98
CA ARG A 157 17.62 4.38 7.16
C ARG A 157 18.28 5.54 7.90
N VAL A 158 17.91 6.76 7.54
CA VAL A 158 18.30 7.98 8.26
C VAL A 158 17.57 8.04 9.61
N VAL A 159 18.33 8.12 10.70
CA VAL A 159 17.83 8.19 12.09
C VAL A 159 18.59 9.26 12.90
N PRO A 160 18.00 9.84 13.96
CA PRO A 160 18.71 10.79 14.81
C PRO A 160 19.97 10.17 15.42
N CYS A 161 21.10 10.86 15.32
CA CYS A 161 22.40 10.40 15.81
C CYS A 161 22.36 10.06 17.30
N ARG A 162 22.88 8.88 17.66
CA ARG A 162 23.08 8.42 19.05
C ARG A 162 24.56 8.48 19.40
N ALA A 163 24.87 8.53 20.70
CA ALA A 163 26.26 8.45 21.19
C ALA A 163 26.96 7.09 20.90
N SER A 164 26.21 6.10 20.39
CA SER A 164 26.74 4.82 19.90
C SER A 164 27.24 4.86 18.45
N ASP A 165 26.89 5.89 17.68
CA ASP A 165 26.92 5.83 16.22
C ASP A 165 28.24 6.42 15.70
N THR A 166 29.02 5.60 14.99
CA THR A 166 30.41 5.91 14.64
C THR A 166 30.56 7.04 13.61
N ILE A 167 29.50 7.37 12.85
CA ILE A 167 29.52 8.41 11.81
C ILE A 167 28.18 9.16 11.81
N CYS A 168 28.18 10.39 12.30
CA CYS A 168 27.06 11.31 12.21
C CYS A 168 27.43 12.55 11.38
N ALA A 169 26.47 13.12 10.66
CA ALA A 169 26.61 14.32 9.84
C ALA A 169 25.30 15.14 9.87
N LYS A 170 25.33 16.41 9.46
CA LYS A 170 24.11 17.23 9.43
C LYS A 170 23.08 16.68 8.44
N LEU A 171 21.80 16.82 8.75
CA LEU A 171 20.73 16.37 7.85
C LEU A 171 20.76 17.10 6.49
N SER A 172 21.16 18.37 6.48
CA SER A 172 21.42 19.16 5.27
C SER A 172 22.54 18.58 4.40
N ASP A 173 23.64 18.11 4.99
CA ASP A 173 24.74 17.43 4.27
C ASP A 173 24.28 16.07 3.73
N TRP A 174 23.52 15.31 4.52
CA TRP A 174 22.90 14.05 4.12
C TRP A 174 22.01 14.21 2.87
N MET A 175 21.28 15.32 2.79
CA MET A 175 20.37 15.65 1.67
C MET A 175 20.95 16.67 0.68
N ALA A 176 22.28 16.84 0.65
CA ALA A 176 22.94 17.77 -0.26
C ALA A 176 22.91 17.35 -1.75
N GLN A 177 22.52 16.10 -2.03
CA GLN A 177 22.36 15.58 -3.39
C GLN A 177 20.89 15.64 -3.80
N GLU A 178 20.50 16.75 -4.41
CA GLU A 178 19.16 16.93 -4.99
C GLU A 178 19.00 16.05 -6.23
N THR A 179 17.92 15.25 -6.26
CA THR A 179 17.44 14.59 -7.48
C THR A 179 16.31 15.43 -8.08
N GLU A 180 16.40 15.74 -9.36
CA GLU A 180 15.46 16.62 -10.06
C GLU A 180 13.99 16.24 -9.78
N GLY A 181 13.18 17.23 -9.42
CA GLY A 181 11.75 17.05 -9.12
C GLY A 181 11.41 16.55 -7.70
N THR A 182 12.38 16.39 -6.79
CA THR A 182 12.13 15.97 -5.39
C THR A 182 12.72 16.96 -4.38
N THR A 183 11.94 17.36 -3.36
CA THR A 183 12.42 18.26 -2.30
C THR A 183 13.31 17.55 -1.28
N LYS A 184 14.16 18.31 -0.55
CA LYS A 184 15.07 17.75 0.47
C LYS A 184 14.36 17.09 1.64
N GLY A 185 13.16 17.55 1.99
CA GLY A 185 12.31 16.84 2.95
C GLY A 185 11.74 15.55 2.38
N SER A 186 11.27 15.57 1.12
CA SER A 186 10.79 14.36 0.46
C SER A 186 11.87 13.28 0.38
N SER A 187 13.12 13.63 0.01
CA SER A 187 14.23 12.69 0.03
C SER A 187 14.62 12.24 1.44
N MET A 188 14.57 13.13 2.44
CA MET A 188 14.75 12.79 3.86
C MET A 188 13.73 11.75 4.33
N CYS A 189 12.44 11.93 4.05
CA CYS A 189 11.39 10.98 4.42
C CYS A 189 11.59 9.60 3.76
N VAL A 190 11.91 9.57 2.46
CA VAL A 190 12.23 8.31 1.75
C VAL A 190 13.48 7.64 2.34
N ALA A 191 14.47 8.42 2.75
CA ALA A 191 15.69 7.93 3.41
C ALA A 191 15.45 7.43 4.84
N ALA A 192 14.50 8.01 5.58
CA ALA A 192 14.05 7.50 6.89
C ALA A 192 13.08 6.29 6.78
N GLY A 193 12.60 5.98 5.56
CA GLY A 193 11.84 4.75 5.26
C GLY A 193 10.34 4.95 4.97
N TYR A 194 9.85 6.20 4.98
CA TYR A 194 8.46 6.56 4.71
C TYR A 194 8.11 6.48 3.22
N ASP A 195 6.82 6.47 2.89
CA ASP A 195 6.31 6.66 1.52
C ASP A 195 5.87 8.12 1.39
N VAL A 196 6.36 8.86 0.39
CA VAL A 196 6.05 10.29 0.27
C VAL A 196 4.98 10.51 -0.80
N VAL A 197 3.87 11.09 -0.39
CA VAL A 197 2.79 11.52 -1.28
C VAL A 197 2.99 13.00 -1.59
N SER A 198 3.13 13.34 -2.87
CA SER A 198 3.27 14.73 -3.31
C SER A 198 1.91 15.41 -3.41
N ASP A 199 1.85 16.68 -3.00
CA ASP A 199 0.61 17.47 -2.96
C ASP A 199 0.01 17.77 -4.36
N VAL A 200 0.79 17.47 -5.42
CA VAL A 200 0.42 17.59 -6.84
C VAL A 200 -0.17 16.28 -7.41
N SER A 201 -0.23 15.20 -6.62
CA SER A 201 -0.69 13.90 -7.10
C SER A 201 -2.22 13.82 -7.21
N SER A 202 -2.72 13.85 -8.44
CA SER A 202 -4.16 13.80 -8.79
C SER A 202 -4.94 12.58 -8.29
N ASP A 203 -4.25 11.58 -7.72
CA ASP A 203 -4.83 10.37 -7.12
C ASP A 203 -5.72 10.65 -5.89
N GLY A 204 -5.57 11.81 -5.24
CA GLY A 204 -6.28 12.13 -3.99
C GLY A 204 -5.96 11.17 -2.82
N ARG A 205 -4.80 10.51 -2.88
CA ARG A 205 -4.37 9.52 -1.89
C ARG A 205 -4.10 10.19 -0.55
N TRP A 206 -4.71 9.67 0.52
CA TRP A 206 -4.42 10.17 1.87
C TRP A 206 -2.96 9.91 2.27
N CYS A 207 -2.40 10.89 2.96
CA CYS A 207 -1.10 10.86 3.61
C CYS A 207 -1.21 11.54 4.98
N PHE A 208 -0.28 11.24 5.88
CA PHE A 208 -0.16 11.90 7.16
C PHE A 208 0.30 13.36 6.97
N ASP A 209 -0.52 14.30 7.45
CA ASP A 209 -0.35 15.76 7.33
C ASP A 209 0.10 16.43 8.64
N GLY A 210 0.23 15.66 9.73
CA GLY A 210 0.57 16.15 11.06
C GLY A 210 -0.60 16.70 11.88
N ALA A 211 -1.79 16.93 11.29
CA ALA A 211 -2.92 17.55 11.98
C ALA A 211 -3.57 16.61 13.01
N ASP A 212 -3.63 15.31 12.71
CA ASP A 212 -4.17 14.27 13.60
C ASP A 212 -3.42 14.17 14.95
N ALA A 213 -2.21 14.73 15.07
CA ALA A 213 -1.46 14.81 16.32
C ALA A 213 -2.13 15.69 17.41
N GLY A 214 -3.01 16.63 17.01
CA GLY A 214 -3.81 17.44 17.93
C GLY A 214 -5.27 17.01 18.08
N ALA A 215 -5.74 16.02 17.30
CA ALA A 215 -7.16 15.72 17.10
C ALA A 215 -7.80 14.91 18.24
N GLY A 216 -7.84 15.50 19.45
CA GLY A 216 -8.58 15.02 20.62
C GLY A 216 -10.12 14.99 20.47
N ALA A 217 -10.63 15.09 19.25
CA ALA A 217 -12.01 14.92 18.78
C ALA A 217 -11.92 14.56 17.29
N GLY A 218 -12.78 13.75 16.68
CA GLY A 218 -14.15 13.43 17.08
C GLY A 218 -15.04 13.35 15.83
N ALA A 219 -14.75 12.38 14.96
CA ALA A 219 -15.48 12.01 13.74
C ALA A 219 -15.45 12.98 12.53
N SER A 220 -15.48 12.36 11.34
CA SER A 220 -15.84 12.90 10.01
C SER A 220 -15.01 14.07 9.43
N GLY A 221 -14.49 13.87 8.23
CA GLY A 221 -13.93 14.95 7.40
C GLY A 221 -15.00 15.90 6.86
N ALA A 222 -14.56 17.03 6.30
CA ALA A 222 -15.43 18.09 5.79
C ALA A 222 -16.43 17.58 4.74
N SER A 223 -17.72 17.63 5.08
CA SER A 223 -18.82 17.22 4.20
C SER A 223 -19.19 18.31 3.20
N SER A 224 -19.25 17.97 1.91
CA SER A 224 -20.16 18.66 0.99
C SER A 224 -21.62 18.32 1.35
N SER A 225 -22.55 19.23 1.06
CA SER A 225 -23.87 19.27 1.69
C SER A 225 -24.95 18.46 0.97
N SER A 226 -25.83 17.80 1.74
CA SER A 226 -27.26 17.68 1.43
C SER A 226 -28.05 17.16 2.66
N ARG A 227 -29.37 17.42 2.69
CA ARG A 227 -30.28 17.11 3.82
C ARG A 227 -31.40 16.16 3.37
N ALA A 228 -31.62 15.07 4.11
CA ALA A 228 -32.90 14.33 4.30
C ALA A 228 -32.66 13.29 5.43
N SER A 229 -33.43 13.09 6.50
CA SER A 229 -34.87 12.77 6.68
C SER A 229 -35.31 11.52 5.90
N SER A 230 -35.95 10.48 6.47
CA SER A 230 -36.62 10.32 7.78
C SER A 230 -36.94 8.83 8.08
N GLY A 231 -37.35 8.51 9.32
CA GLY A 231 -37.88 7.19 9.75
C GLY A 231 -36.80 6.19 10.20
N ALA A 232 -36.81 5.52 11.36
CA ALA A 232 -37.80 5.16 12.41
C ALA A 232 -38.63 3.87 12.16
N GLU A 233 -38.72 3.05 13.23
CA GLU A 233 -39.47 1.77 13.35
C GLU A 233 -39.04 0.58 12.45
N ARG A 234 -39.22 -0.71 12.81
CA ARG A 234 -39.47 -1.41 14.10
C ARG A 234 -39.27 -2.92 13.92
N ALA A 235 -39.09 -3.67 15.01
CA ALA A 235 -38.81 -5.12 15.01
C ALA A 235 -40.07 -6.01 15.21
N GLU A 236 -39.83 -7.33 15.18
CA GLU A 236 -40.65 -8.47 15.68
C GLU A 236 -41.67 -9.17 14.73
N ARG A 237 -41.71 -10.52 14.84
CA ARG A 237 -42.75 -11.50 14.38
C ARG A 237 -42.90 -11.87 12.89
N ALA A 238 -43.43 -13.06 12.52
CA ALA A 238 -43.34 -14.41 13.11
C ALA A 238 -43.89 -15.52 12.18
N LYS A 239 -43.23 -16.70 12.17
CA LYS A 239 -43.71 -18.09 11.91
C LYS A 239 -45.08 -18.33 11.19
N LYS A 240 -45.09 -19.14 10.10
CA LYS A 240 -45.81 -20.47 9.99
C LYS A 240 -45.91 -21.12 8.57
N LYS A 241 -45.62 -22.44 8.50
CA LYS A 241 -46.30 -23.53 7.69
C LYS A 241 -46.16 -23.49 6.13
N LYS A 242 -46.31 -24.58 5.32
CA LYS A 242 -46.44 -26.06 5.50
C LYS A 242 -46.29 -26.82 4.14
N LYS A 243 -45.69 -28.05 4.13
CA LYS A 243 -45.76 -29.13 3.05
C LYS A 243 -45.26 -28.68 1.64
N LYS A 244 -45.01 -29.51 0.60
CA LYS A 244 -44.89 -30.97 0.26
C LYS A 244 -43.69 -31.04 -0.79
N LYS A 245 -43.19 -32.10 -1.44
CA LYS A 245 -43.36 -33.57 -1.65
C LYS A 245 -41.98 -34.10 -2.15
N GLY A 246 -41.66 -35.40 -2.05
CA GLY A 246 -40.55 -36.02 -2.81
C GLY A 246 -40.79 -36.07 -4.34
N GLY A 247 -39.92 -36.60 -5.19
CA GLY A 247 -38.70 -37.39 -5.00
C GLY A 247 -38.43 -38.22 -6.29
N MET A 248 -37.22 -38.80 -6.42
CA MET A 248 -36.64 -39.38 -7.66
C MET A 248 -36.36 -38.30 -8.76
N VAL A 249 -35.46 -38.50 -9.73
CA VAL A 249 -34.85 -39.73 -10.27
C VAL A 249 -33.32 -39.59 -10.42
N ASP A 250 -32.57 -40.65 -10.15
CA ASP A 250 -31.12 -40.76 -10.42
C ASP A 250 -30.85 -41.08 -11.91
N SER A 251 -30.06 -40.25 -12.61
CA SER A 251 -29.53 -40.56 -13.97
C SER A 251 -28.34 -39.70 -14.43
N GLU A 252 -28.06 -38.52 -13.85
CA GLU A 252 -27.11 -37.53 -14.41
C GLU A 252 -25.72 -37.50 -13.72
N ALA A 253 -25.34 -38.57 -13.01
CA ALA A 253 -24.12 -38.58 -12.18
C ALA A 253 -22.78 -38.73 -12.96
N GLU A 254 -22.78 -39.38 -14.13
CA GLU A 254 -21.52 -39.79 -14.79
C GLU A 254 -20.81 -38.72 -15.64
N GLU A 255 -21.50 -37.67 -16.11
CA GLU A 255 -20.84 -36.59 -16.87
C GLU A 255 -19.97 -35.68 -15.98
N PHE A 256 -20.43 -35.37 -14.77
CA PHE A 256 -19.74 -34.43 -13.88
C PHE A 256 -18.33 -34.88 -13.46
N ALA A 257 -18.09 -36.21 -13.36
CA ALA A 257 -16.78 -36.76 -13.00
C ALA A 257 -15.67 -36.41 -14.02
N LYS A 258 -15.99 -36.37 -15.32
CA LYS A 258 -15.02 -36.03 -16.38
C LYS A 258 -14.63 -34.55 -16.34
N LEU A 259 -15.58 -33.67 -16.03
CA LEU A 259 -15.35 -32.23 -15.89
C LEU A 259 -14.43 -31.88 -14.71
N GLN A 260 -14.59 -32.54 -13.55
CA GLN A 260 -13.74 -32.29 -12.38
C GLN A 260 -12.25 -32.58 -12.63
N SER A 261 -11.94 -33.65 -13.36
CA SER A 261 -10.55 -34.03 -13.69
C SER A 261 -9.84 -32.99 -14.54
N TRP A 262 -10.53 -32.40 -15.53
CA TRP A 262 -9.97 -31.33 -16.36
C TRP A 262 -9.80 -30.02 -15.58
N MET A 263 -10.82 -29.61 -14.82
CA MET A 263 -10.78 -28.38 -14.02
C MET A 263 -9.63 -28.39 -13.00
N SER A 264 -9.37 -29.53 -12.35
CA SER A 264 -8.24 -29.70 -11.41
C SER A 264 -6.89 -29.33 -12.06
N ARG A 265 -6.61 -29.82 -13.27
CA ARG A 265 -5.38 -29.50 -14.02
C ARG A 265 -5.28 -28.01 -14.37
N VAL A 266 -6.40 -27.37 -14.71
CA VAL A 266 -6.45 -25.92 -14.98
C VAL A 266 -6.17 -25.10 -13.72
N TYR A 267 -6.76 -25.45 -12.57
CA TYR A 267 -6.47 -24.77 -11.30
C TYR A 267 -5.01 -24.92 -10.85
N VAL A 268 -4.39 -26.10 -11.02
CA VAL A 268 -2.96 -26.29 -10.73
C VAL A 268 -2.08 -25.41 -11.64
N ALA A 269 -2.37 -25.35 -12.94
CA ALA A 269 -1.61 -24.51 -13.87
C ALA A 269 -1.72 -23.00 -13.53
N ILE A 270 -2.93 -22.53 -13.19
CA ILE A 270 -3.17 -21.14 -12.76
C ILE A 270 -2.45 -20.86 -11.42
N GLY A 271 -2.50 -21.78 -10.46
CA GLY A 271 -1.83 -21.67 -9.17
C GLY A 271 -0.31 -21.55 -9.31
N VAL A 272 0.32 -22.43 -10.09
CA VAL A 272 1.77 -22.37 -10.38
C VAL A 272 2.14 -21.08 -11.10
N GLY A 273 1.34 -20.64 -12.09
CA GLY A 273 1.54 -19.36 -12.78
C GLY A 273 1.44 -18.14 -11.85
N ALA A 274 0.51 -18.14 -10.90
CA ALA A 274 0.38 -17.09 -9.90
C ALA A 274 1.58 -17.05 -8.94
N VAL A 275 2.01 -18.22 -8.42
CA VAL A 275 3.19 -18.33 -7.55
C VAL A 275 4.46 -17.88 -8.27
N ALA A 276 4.67 -18.29 -9.53
CA ALA A 276 5.81 -17.86 -10.33
C ALA A 276 5.81 -16.34 -10.57
N ARG A 277 4.65 -15.74 -10.86
CA ARG A 277 4.51 -14.28 -11.03
C ARG A 277 4.78 -13.50 -9.75
N VAL A 278 4.37 -14.02 -8.59
CA VAL A 278 4.69 -13.43 -7.28
C VAL A 278 6.18 -13.56 -6.98
N ALA A 279 6.78 -14.74 -7.16
CA ALA A 279 8.21 -14.96 -6.95
C ALA A 279 9.07 -14.04 -7.82
N TYR A 280 8.74 -13.89 -9.11
CA TYR A 280 9.41 -12.97 -10.02
C TYR A 280 9.32 -11.51 -9.53
N LYS A 281 8.12 -11.05 -9.12
CA LYS A 281 7.92 -9.68 -8.61
C LYS A 281 8.63 -9.41 -7.27
N VAL A 282 8.81 -10.43 -6.43
CA VAL A 282 9.61 -10.34 -5.20
C VAL A 282 11.11 -10.29 -5.51
N TRP A 283 11.59 -11.08 -6.47
CA TRP A 283 12.98 -11.09 -6.92
C TRP A 283 13.39 -9.74 -7.56
N ASP A 284 12.53 -9.19 -8.41
CA ASP A 284 12.73 -7.89 -9.07
C ASP A 284 12.78 -6.72 -8.06
N ARG A 285 11.91 -6.75 -7.04
CA ARG A 285 11.99 -5.80 -5.90
C ARG A 285 13.31 -5.91 -5.14
N ARG A 286 13.75 -7.12 -4.78
CA ARG A 286 15.04 -7.31 -4.08
C ARG A 286 16.23 -6.84 -4.93
N ARG A 287 16.16 -6.98 -6.26
CA ARG A 287 17.21 -6.51 -7.19
C ARG A 287 17.29 -4.98 -7.23
N THR A 288 16.15 -4.30 -7.28
CA THR A 288 16.08 -2.83 -7.29
C THR A 288 16.44 -2.21 -5.92
N GLU A 289 16.01 -2.82 -4.81
CA GLU A 289 16.39 -2.41 -3.45
C GLU A 289 17.91 -2.51 -3.22
N SER A 290 18.51 -3.64 -3.57
CA SER A 290 19.97 -3.88 -3.45
C SER A 290 20.80 -2.88 -4.26
N SER A 291 20.38 -2.59 -5.50
CA SER A 291 20.98 -1.55 -6.35
C SER A 291 20.97 -0.17 -5.66
N SER A 292 19.84 0.21 -5.06
CA SER A 292 19.69 1.53 -4.40
C SER A 292 20.60 1.72 -3.18
N GLY A 293 20.99 0.65 -2.49
CA GLY A 293 21.91 0.69 -1.36
C GLY A 293 23.37 0.82 -1.78
N ALA A 294 23.75 0.16 -2.88
CA ALA A 294 25.08 0.31 -3.48
C ALA A 294 25.29 1.73 -4.04
N ALA A 295 24.30 2.26 -4.77
CA ALA A 295 24.33 3.62 -5.31
C ALA A 295 24.49 4.69 -4.21
N ARG A 296 23.71 4.59 -3.11
CA ARG A 296 23.83 5.51 -1.96
C ARG A 296 25.20 5.49 -1.31
N ARG A 297 25.81 4.31 -1.10
CA ARG A 297 27.17 4.21 -0.56
C ARG A 297 28.23 4.80 -1.49
N ALA A 298 28.14 4.57 -2.80
CA ALA A 298 29.04 5.19 -3.77
C ALA A 298 28.89 6.73 -3.78
N ALA A 299 27.66 7.24 -3.74
CA ALA A 299 27.37 8.67 -3.68
C ALA A 299 27.91 9.36 -2.41
N ARG A 300 27.92 8.65 -1.26
CA ARG A 300 28.49 9.12 0.01
C ARG A 300 30.02 9.25 -0.07
N VAL A 301 30.71 8.21 -0.55
CA VAL A 301 32.17 8.23 -0.77
C VAL A 301 32.59 9.30 -1.79
N ALA A 302 31.74 9.55 -2.82
CA ALA A 302 31.96 10.63 -3.78
C ALA A 302 31.72 12.04 -3.21
N ALA A 303 30.95 12.18 -2.12
CA ALA A 303 30.82 13.46 -1.40
C ALA A 303 32.01 13.70 -0.46
N GLU A 304 32.43 12.68 0.30
CA GLU A 304 33.58 12.76 1.21
C GLU A 304 34.89 13.05 0.46
N ASN A 305 35.11 12.43 -0.70
CA ASN A 305 36.28 12.75 -1.54
C ASN A 305 36.24 14.17 -2.11
N ARG A 306 35.07 14.81 -2.24
CA ARG A 306 34.95 16.22 -2.65
C ARG A 306 35.25 17.18 -1.50
N SER A 307 34.74 16.92 -0.29
CA SER A 307 35.04 17.77 0.88
C SER A 307 36.53 17.69 1.26
N ARG A 308 37.16 16.50 1.20
CA ARG A 308 38.60 16.35 1.44
C ARG A 308 39.45 17.10 0.41
N ARG A 309 39.08 17.10 -0.87
CA ARG A 309 39.77 17.91 -1.90
C ARG A 309 39.64 19.41 -1.62
N ALA A 310 38.42 19.90 -1.34
CA ALA A 310 38.21 21.31 -1.00
C ALA A 310 39.00 21.76 0.24
N ALA A 311 39.21 20.87 1.23
CA ALA A 311 40.06 21.15 2.38
C ALA A 311 41.54 21.31 1.98
N PHE A 312 42.09 20.42 1.14
CA PHE A 312 43.45 20.56 0.61
C PHE A 312 43.60 21.80 -0.28
N ASP A 313 42.64 22.09 -1.17
CA ASP A 313 42.66 23.27 -2.03
C ASP A 313 42.61 24.59 -1.25
N ASN A 314 42.01 24.59 -0.06
CA ASN A 314 42.00 25.75 0.84
C ASN A 314 43.30 25.84 1.66
N GLN A 315 43.87 24.72 2.08
CA GLN A 315 45.18 24.68 2.75
C GLN A 315 46.30 25.15 1.81
N ALA A 316 46.24 24.77 0.53
CA ALA A 316 47.19 25.20 -0.51
C ALA A 316 47.08 26.68 -0.91
N LYS A 317 46.05 27.40 -0.45
CA LYS A 317 45.89 28.87 -0.62
C LYS A 317 46.33 29.68 0.60
N MET A 318 46.79 29.01 1.66
CA MET A 318 47.31 29.64 2.88
C MET A 318 48.83 29.42 3.04
N LEU A 319 49.51 29.07 1.93
CA LEU A 319 50.95 28.93 1.76
C LEU A 319 51.40 29.78 0.57
#